data_AF-A0A954Y0Z9-F1
#
_entry.id   AF-A0A954Y0Z9-F1
#
_cell.length_a   1.000
_cell.length_b   1.000
_cell.length_c   1.000
_cell.angle_alpha   90.00
_cell.angle_beta   90.00
_cell.angle_gamma   90.00
#
_symmetry.space_group_name_H-M   'P 1'
#
loop_
_entity.id
_entity.type
_entity.pdbx_description
1 polymer ?
#
loop_
_entity_poly.entity_id
_entity_poly.type
_entity_poly.pdbx_seq_one_letter_code
_entity_poly.pdbx_strand_id
1 'polypeptide(L)'
;MADTTTEPDLKQLEQCIQATHPVLAPLDGWLSPREAAFLVQAAALPTCRGEILELGSFCGKSTIALARGAALSDRAPVTSVQVGEPAVLQRNLQQAGVADQVRVLPMSSTEALAAWRAPLRLFWHDGANAAATVIDDVAGARPWLADGAIVAFHDVLNLSGDRVFVFTERVLGDENFGACGMVGSIGWAQFREHAADARVFTHRKQRLQRQLTRLQQFHNDRQPTWLRKMHYRVLRSMVPHQLIDPEAWQNQVA
;
A
#
# COMPACT_ATOMS: atom_id res chain seq x y z
N MET A 1 -9.62 -15.07 27.14
CA MET A 1 -10.92 -14.67 26.58
C MET A 1 -10.68 -14.45 25.09
N ALA A 2 -11.24 -15.30 24.24
CA ALA A 2 -11.07 -15.18 22.79
C ALA A 2 -11.80 -13.92 22.35
N ASP A 3 -11.02 -12.90 22.01
CA ASP A 3 -11.50 -11.64 21.47
C ASP A 3 -11.90 -11.93 20.02
N THR A 4 -13.19 -12.11 19.80
CA THR A 4 -13.76 -12.33 18.47
C THR A 4 -13.58 -11.05 17.66
N THR A 5 -12.46 -10.93 16.96
CA THR A 5 -12.38 -10.10 15.75
C THR A 5 -13.49 -10.60 14.83
N THR A 6 -14.62 -9.90 14.83
CA THR A 6 -15.70 -10.13 13.88
C THR A 6 -15.10 -9.87 12.51
N GLU A 7 -14.80 -10.94 11.79
CA GLU A 7 -14.33 -10.88 10.42
C GLU A 7 -15.35 -10.06 9.61
N PRO A 8 -14.94 -9.02 8.87
CA PRO A 8 -15.89 -8.16 8.18
C PRO A 8 -16.73 -8.99 7.22
N ASP A 9 -18.04 -8.80 7.27
CA ASP A 9 -18.95 -9.37 6.27
C ASP A 9 -18.48 -8.92 4.88
N LEU A 10 -18.12 -9.87 4.02
CA LEU A 10 -17.62 -9.61 2.67
C LEU A 10 -18.60 -8.75 1.85
N LYS A 11 -19.90 -8.86 2.14
CA LYS A 11 -20.92 -8.02 1.55
C LYS A 11 -20.80 -6.55 1.99
N GLN A 12 -20.49 -6.30 3.26
CA GLN A 12 -20.23 -4.95 3.77
C GLN A 12 -18.97 -4.35 3.16
N LEU A 13 -17.92 -5.16 3.00
CA LEU A 13 -16.70 -4.75 2.31
C LEU A 13 -16.99 -4.34 0.86
N GLU A 14 -17.73 -5.16 0.10
CA GLU A 14 -18.09 -4.86 -1.28
C GLU A 14 -18.92 -3.56 -1.38
N GLN A 15 -19.92 -3.40 -0.50
CA GLN A 15 -20.72 -2.17 -0.42
C GLN A 15 -19.86 -0.95 -0.10
N CYS A 16 -18.89 -1.08 0.81
CA CYS A 16 -17.98 0.01 1.15
C CYS A 16 -17.09 0.39 -0.02
N ILE A 17 -16.53 -0.59 -0.76
CA ILE A 17 -15.74 -0.34 -1.97
C ILE A 17 -16.58 0.40 -3.01
N GLN A 18 -17.79 -0.07 -3.29
CA GLN A 18 -18.72 0.56 -4.24
C GLN A 18 -19.08 1.99 -3.83
N ALA A 19 -19.36 2.21 -2.55
CA ALA A 19 -19.68 3.53 -2.01
C ALA A 19 -18.46 4.46 -1.86
N THR A 20 -17.23 3.93 -1.90
CA THR A 20 -15.98 4.71 -1.86
C THR A 20 -15.69 5.37 -3.18
N HIS A 21 -15.91 4.66 -4.30
CA HIS A 21 -15.64 5.18 -5.63
C HIS A 21 -16.23 6.58 -5.92
N PRO A 22 -17.54 6.84 -5.74
CA PRO A 22 -18.11 8.16 -6.03
C PRO A 22 -17.62 9.27 -5.09
N VAL A 23 -17.16 8.93 -3.88
CA VAL A 23 -16.57 9.92 -2.94
C VAL A 23 -15.19 10.35 -3.41
N LEU A 24 -14.39 9.42 -3.97
CA LEU A 24 -13.03 9.71 -4.43
C LEU A 24 -12.99 10.32 -5.83
N ALA A 25 -13.95 9.99 -6.70
CA ALA A 25 -13.96 10.40 -8.10
C ALA A 25 -13.77 11.92 -8.35
N PRO A 26 -14.41 12.84 -7.62
CA PRO A 26 -14.25 14.28 -7.85
C PRO A 26 -12.99 14.88 -7.23
N LEU A 27 -12.25 14.13 -6.41
CA LEU A 27 -11.06 14.65 -5.74
C LEU A 27 -9.87 14.67 -6.70
N ASP A 28 -8.93 15.60 -6.49
CA ASP A 28 -7.65 15.58 -7.18
C ASP A 28 -6.77 14.43 -6.65
N GLY A 29 -5.88 13.92 -7.51
CA GLY A 29 -4.89 12.89 -7.16
C GLY A 29 -4.96 11.63 -8.01
N TRP A 30 -3.89 10.83 -7.96
CA TRP A 30 -3.68 9.66 -8.79
C TRP A 30 -3.91 8.39 -7.99
N LEU A 31 -5.11 7.83 -8.10
CA LEU A 31 -5.45 6.53 -7.53
C LEU A 31 -6.58 5.94 -8.37
N SER A 32 -6.33 4.80 -9.02
CA SER A 32 -7.38 4.15 -9.81
C SER A 32 -8.46 3.55 -8.90
N PRO A 33 -9.69 3.32 -9.40
CA PRO A 33 -10.74 2.65 -8.65
C PRO A 33 -10.31 1.29 -8.06
N ARG A 34 -9.49 0.55 -8.80
CA ARG A 34 -8.96 -0.75 -8.38
C ARG A 34 -7.97 -0.63 -7.22
N GLU A 35 -7.10 0.36 -7.28
CA GLU A 35 -6.11 0.62 -6.22
C GLU A 35 -6.79 1.14 -4.95
N ALA A 36 -7.79 2.02 -5.09
CA ALA A 36 -8.63 2.44 -3.99
C ALA A 36 -9.36 1.26 -3.33
N ALA A 37 -9.92 0.33 -4.13
CA ALA A 37 -10.55 -0.88 -3.62
C ALA A 37 -9.57 -1.76 -2.82
N PHE A 38 -8.33 -1.87 -3.28
CA PHE A 38 -7.28 -2.58 -2.55
C PHE A 38 -6.97 -1.93 -1.20
N LEU A 39 -6.85 -0.60 -1.13
CA LEU A 39 -6.59 0.09 0.13
C LEU A 39 -7.74 -0.06 1.14
N VAL A 40 -9.00 0.02 0.67
CA VAL A 40 -10.18 -0.29 1.50
C VAL A 40 -10.09 -1.73 2.04
N GLN A 41 -9.84 -2.70 1.15
CA GLN A 41 -9.76 -4.11 1.51
C GLN A 41 -8.63 -4.41 2.49
N ALA A 42 -7.41 -3.90 2.25
CA ALA A 42 -6.26 -4.13 3.12
C ALA A 42 -6.46 -3.54 4.54
N ALA A 43 -7.15 -2.41 4.64
CA ALA A 43 -7.48 -1.80 5.94
C ALA A 43 -8.69 -2.47 6.64
N ALA A 44 -9.63 -3.05 5.86
CA ALA A 44 -10.78 -3.77 6.39
C ALA A 44 -10.44 -5.20 6.81
N LEU A 45 -9.51 -5.88 6.13
CA LEU A 45 -9.09 -7.24 6.40
C LEU A 45 -7.64 -7.27 6.93
N PRO A 46 -7.40 -6.75 8.16
CA PRO A 46 -6.06 -6.69 8.71
C PRO A 46 -5.53 -8.09 9.02
N THR A 47 -4.25 -8.29 8.77
CA THR A 47 -3.50 -9.52 9.04
C THR A 47 -2.87 -9.53 10.43
N CYS A 48 -2.81 -8.38 11.09
CA CYS A 48 -2.33 -8.19 12.44
C CYS A 48 -2.92 -6.91 13.06
N ARG A 49 -2.71 -6.72 14.36
CA ARG A 49 -3.14 -5.50 15.08
C ARG A 49 -2.09 -4.39 14.94
N GLY A 50 -2.55 -3.15 15.01
CA GLY A 50 -1.69 -1.97 14.93
C GLY A 50 -2.36 -0.80 14.23
N GLU A 51 -1.60 0.26 14.03
CA GLU A 51 -2.03 1.48 13.34
C GLU A 51 -1.73 1.42 11.83
N ILE A 52 -2.38 2.32 11.09
CA ILE A 52 -2.14 2.51 9.66
C ILE A 52 -1.35 3.80 9.48
N LEU A 53 -0.19 3.71 8.84
CA LEU A 53 0.63 4.87 8.47
C LEU A 53 0.63 5.06 6.96
N GLU A 54 0.27 6.26 6.52
CA GLU A 54 0.40 6.74 5.15
C GLU A 54 1.49 7.83 5.07
N LEU A 55 2.40 7.69 4.10
CA LEU A 55 3.30 8.75 3.68
C LEU A 55 2.86 9.27 2.31
N GLY A 56 2.52 10.55 2.22
CA GLY A 56 2.01 11.18 1.00
C GLY A 56 0.49 11.15 0.91
N SER A 57 -0.15 12.25 1.32
CA SER A 57 -1.62 12.32 1.44
C SER A 57 -2.27 13.12 0.32
N PHE A 58 -1.58 14.15 -0.17
CA PHE A 58 -2.06 15.10 -1.18
C PHE A 58 -3.46 15.65 -0.84
N CYS A 59 -4.47 15.32 -1.64
CA CYS A 59 -5.87 15.70 -1.44
C CYS A 59 -6.71 14.60 -0.74
N GLY A 60 -6.11 13.48 -0.34
CA GLY A 60 -6.70 12.51 0.60
C GLY A 60 -7.39 11.30 -0.01
N LYS A 61 -7.19 10.98 -1.30
CA LYS A 61 -7.87 9.83 -1.93
C LYS A 61 -7.58 8.51 -1.23
N SER A 62 -6.30 8.19 -1.06
CA SER A 62 -5.82 7.00 -0.36
C SER A 62 -6.13 7.08 1.12
N THR A 63 -5.96 8.24 1.76
CA THR A 63 -6.33 8.48 3.17
C THR A 63 -7.79 8.11 3.46
N ILE A 64 -8.72 8.57 2.61
CA ILE A 64 -10.15 8.27 2.74
C ILE A 64 -10.41 6.77 2.52
N ALA A 65 -9.78 6.16 1.51
CA ALA A 65 -9.93 4.73 1.25
C ALA A 65 -9.48 3.88 2.46
N LEU A 66 -8.32 4.20 3.04
CA LEU A 66 -7.77 3.54 4.22
C LEU A 66 -8.70 3.71 5.43
N ALA A 67 -9.16 4.93 5.71
CA ALA A 67 -10.04 5.21 6.84
C ALA A 67 -11.38 4.47 6.71
N ARG A 68 -11.99 4.46 5.53
CA ARG A 68 -13.25 3.73 5.28
C ARG A 68 -13.08 2.22 5.42
N GLY A 69 -11.94 1.67 5.00
CA GLY A 69 -11.62 0.25 5.22
C GLY A 69 -11.44 -0.06 6.70
N ALA A 70 -10.63 0.74 7.41
CA ALA A 70 -10.41 0.58 8.84
C ALA A 70 -11.71 0.71 9.65
N ALA A 71 -12.66 1.53 9.21
CA ALA A 71 -13.97 1.67 9.85
C ALA A 71 -14.82 0.38 9.83
N LEU A 72 -14.53 -0.56 8.93
CA LEU A 72 -15.19 -1.88 8.86
C LEU A 72 -14.55 -2.94 9.77
N SER A 73 -13.38 -2.66 10.35
CA SER A 73 -12.67 -3.58 11.24
C SER A 73 -12.69 -3.08 12.68
N ASP A 74 -11.54 -2.88 13.28
CA ASP A 74 -11.35 -2.39 14.65
C ASP A 74 -11.26 -0.85 14.74
N ARG A 75 -11.58 -0.14 13.65
CA ARG A 75 -11.42 1.32 13.52
C ARG A 75 -10.00 1.78 13.86
N ALA A 76 -8.97 1.01 13.46
CA ALA A 76 -7.59 1.41 13.74
C ALA A 76 -7.30 2.87 13.32
N PRO A 77 -6.50 3.60 14.12
CA PRO A 77 -6.06 4.94 13.78
C PRO A 77 -5.35 4.97 12.42
N VAL A 78 -5.69 5.98 11.61
CA VAL A 78 -5.00 6.27 10.35
C VAL A 78 -4.19 7.54 10.55
N THR A 79 -2.86 7.45 10.47
CA THR A 79 -1.99 8.62 10.48
C THR A 79 -1.46 8.88 9.09
N SER A 80 -1.64 10.12 8.64
CA SER A 80 -1.36 10.59 7.29
C SER A 80 -0.29 11.67 7.34
N VAL A 81 0.89 11.41 6.79
CA VAL A 81 2.06 12.30 6.90
C VAL A 81 2.35 12.95 5.55
N GLN A 82 2.51 14.27 5.57
CA GLN A 82 3.03 15.02 4.43
C GLN A 82 3.59 16.37 4.86
N VAL A 83 4.44 16.96 4.04
CA VAL A 83 4.96 18.30 4.31
C VAL A 83 3.86 19.33 4.06
N GLY A 84 3.50 20.08 5.11
CA GLY A 84 2.42 21.06 5.10
C GLY A 84 1.03 20.44 5.30
N GLU A 85 0.03 21.31 5.47
CA GLU A 85 -1.37 20.90 5.66
C GLU A 85 -2.27 21.64 4.66
N PRO A 86 -2.50 21.10 3.46
CA PRO A 86 -3.37 21.74 2.50
C PRO A 86 -4.80 21.70 3.03
N ALA A 87 -5.44 22.87 3.15
CA ALA A 87 -6.84 23.00 3.57
C ALA A 87 -7.81 22.13 2.73
N VAL A 88 -7.41 21.78 1.50
CA VAL A 88 -8.14 20.86 0.62
C VAL A 88 -8.21 19.45 1.22
N LEU A 89 -7.12 18.92 1.79
CA LEU A 89 -7.11 17.61 2.44
C LEU A 89 -8.13 17.58 3.58
N GLN A 90 -8.04 18.54 4.50
CA GLN A 90 -8.92 18.59 5.68
C GLN A 90 -10.39 18.71 5.28
N ARG A 91 -10.70 19.56 4.28
CA ARG A 91 -12.06 19.67 3.73
C ARG A 91 -12.55 18.33 3.16
N ASN A 92 -11.72 17.64 2.38
CA ASN A 92 -12.10 16.37 1.76
C ASN A 92 -12.33 15.27 2.81
N LEU A 93 -11.50 15.20 3.85
CA LEU A 93 -11.69 14.27 4.98
C LEU A 93 -13.01 14.55 5.72
N GLN A 94 -13.35 15.82 5.95
CA GLN A 94 -14.61 16.22 6.57
C GLN A 94 -15.82 15.87 5.70
N GLN A 95 -15.76 16.17 4.41
CA GLN A 95 -16.84 15.85 3.46
C GLN A 95 -17.04 14.34 3.29
N ALA A 96 -15.97 13.56 3.37
CA ALA A 96 -16.01 12.11 3.35
C ALA A 96 -16.46 11.49 4.69
N GLY A 97 -16.58 12.29 5.76
CA GLY A 97 -17.02 11.82 7.08
C GLY A 97 -16.03 10.94 7.82
N VAL A 98 -14.73 11.06 7.51
CA VAL A 98 -13.66 10.22 8.11
C VAL A 98 -12.65 11.02 8.93
N ALA A 99 -12.83 12.33 9.03
CA ALA A 99 -11.87 13.22 9.69
C ALA A 99 -11.64 12.91 11.19
N ASP A 100 -12.61 12.28 11.87
CA ASP A 100 -12.50 11.87 13.27
C ASP A 100 -11.54 10.68 13.48
N GLN A 101 -11.32 9.87 12.46
CA GLN A 101 -10.42 8.70 12.50
C GLN A 101 -9.02 8.99 11.96
N VAL A 102 -8.83 10.11 11.25
CA VAL A 102 -7.59 10.44 10.56
C VAL A 102 -6.80 11.49 11.33
N ARG A 103 -5.55 11.17 11.66
CA ARG A 103 -4.57 12.14 12.17
C ARG A 103 -3.68 12.60 11.02
N VAL A 104 -3.75 13.88 10.67
CA VAL A 104 -2.82 14.48 9.69
C VAL A 104 -1.62 15.06 10.41
N LEU A 105 -0.40 14.73 9.95
CA LEU A 105 0.85 15.23 10.47
C LEU A 105 1.58 16.07 9.40
N PRO A 106 1.64 17.41 9.57
CA PRO A 106 2.27 18.30 8.60
C PRO A 106 3.80 18.37 8.78
N MET A 107 4.48 17.24 8.57
CA MET A 107 5.92 17.10 8.76
C MET A 107 6.54 16.15 7.72
N SER A 108 7.87 16.07 7.70
CA SER A 108 8.57 15.12 6.84
C SER A 108 8.34 13.67 7.30
N SER A 109 8.51 12.72 6.38
CA SER A 109 8.47 11.29 6.72
C SER A 109 9.57 10.91 7.70
N THR A 110 10.77 11.49 7.56
CA THR A 110 11.88 11.31 8.50
C THR A 110 11.51 11.70 9.93
N GLU A 111 10.90 12.87 10.13
CA GLU A 111 10.46 13.33 11.46
C GLU A 111 9.36 12.42 12.03
N ALA A 112 8.36 12.08 11.21
CA ALA A 112 7.26 11.24 11.65
C ALA A 112 7.73 9.83 12.07
N LEU A 113 8.59 9.19 11.27
CA LEU A 113 9.13 7.86 11.57
C LEU A 113 10.07 7.88 12.79
N ALA A 114 10.86 8.94 12.97
CA ALA A 114 11.70 9.10 14.16
C ALA A 114 10.88 9.25 15.45
N ALA A 115 9.69 9.86 15.37
CA ALA A 115 8.77 10.06 16.49
C ALA A 115 7.77 8.91 16.69
N TRP A 116 7.67 7.96 15.74
CA TRP A 116 6.66 6.90 15.76
C TRP A 116 6.87 5.91 16.93
N ARG A 117 5.82 5.49 17.64
CA ARG A 117 5.96 4.60 18.82
C ARG A 117 4.91 3.48 18.92
N ALA A 118 4.09 3.29 17.88
CA ALA A 118 3.01 2.31 17.87
C ALA A 118 3.29 1.18 16.87
N PRO A 119 2.82 -0.06 17.10
CA PRO A 119 2.89 -1.11 16.09
C PRO A 119 2.11 -0.72 14.84
N LEU A 120 2.69 -0.95 13.67
CA LEU A 120 2.08 -0.73 12.36
C LEU A 120 1.53 -2.05 11.84
N ARG A 121 0.25 -2.06 11.48
CA ARG A 121 -0.37 -3.17 10.74
C ARG A 121 -0.37 -2.96 9.23
N LEU A 122 -0.33 -1.71 8.80
CA LEU A 122 -0.30 -1.32 7.40
C LEU A 122 0.57 -0.07 7.23
N PHE A 123 1.60 -0.19 6.40
CA PHE A 123 2.44 0.92 5.97
C PHE A 123 2.21 1.18 4.48
N TRP A 124 1.62 2.32 4.17
CA TRP A 124 1.29 2.78 2.83
C TRP A 124 2.22 3.91 2.40
N HIS A 125 3.02 3.69 1.36
CA HIS A 125 3.99 4.67 0.85
C HIS A 125 3.59 5.17 -0.53
N ASP A 126 3.08 6.40 -0.58
CA ASP A 126 2.71 7.16 -1.77
C ASP A 126 3.36 8.55 -1.78
N GLY A 127 4.48 8.68 -1.07
CA GLY A 127 5.18 9.94 -0.87
C GLY A 127 6.25 10.21 -1.94
N ALA A 128 7.46 10.54 -1.49
CA ALA A 128 8.58 10.79 -2.39
C ALA A 128 8.89 9.58 -3.29
N ASN A 129 9.28 9.85 -4.54
CA ASN A 129 9.62 8.82 -5.54
C ASN A 129 11.13 8.55 -5.68
N ALA A 130 11.97 9.34 -5.00
CA ALA A 130 13.42 9.21 -5.06
C ALA A 130 13.89 7.99 -4.26
N ALA A 131 14.74 7.15 -4.86
CA ALA A 131 15.18 5.89 -4.24
C ALA A 131 15.70 6.06 -2.80
N ALA A 132 16.56 7.05 -2.57
CA ALA A 132 17.17 7.30 -1.26
C ALA A 132 16.11 7.52 -0.16
N THR A 133 15.13 8.40 -0.41
CA THR A 133 14.06 8.69 0.54
C THR A 133 13.17 7.47 0.80
N VAL A 134 12.80 6.72 -0.24
CA VAL A 134 11.97 5.51 -0.07
C VAL A 134 12.73 4.45 0.72
N ILE A 135 14.04 4.28 0.49
CA ILE A 135 14.88 3.35 1.25
C ILE A 135 14.90 3.73 2.73
N ASP A 136 15.15 5.01 3.03
CA ASP A 136 15.19 5.53 4.40
C ASP A 136 13.83 5.39 5.10
N ASP A 137 12.73 5.67 4.39
CA ASP A 137 11.37 5.54 4.93
C ASP A 137 11.04 4.08 5.28
N VAL A 138 11.42 3.12 4.43
CA VAL A 138 11.25 1.69 4.70
C VAL A 138 12.07 1.25 5.90
N ALA A 139 13.33 1.70 5.98
CA ALA A 139 14.20 1.41 7.10
C ALA A 139 13.65 2.01 8.42
N GLY A 140 13.12 3.23 8.37
CA GLY A 140 12.54 3.92 9.52
C GLY A 140 11.21 3.32 9.99
N ALA A 141 10.41 2.77 9.07
CA ALA A 141 9.16 2.08 9.43
C ALA A 141 9.39 0.68 10.00
N ARG A 142 10.46 -0.02 9.58
CA ARG A 142 10.72 -1.43 9.90
C ARG A 142 10.61 -1.77 11.40
N PRO A 143 11.18 -1.00 12.35
CA PRO A 143 11.11 -1.33 13.78
C PRO A 143 9.69 -1.36 14.35
N TRP A 144 8.73 -0.77 13.63
CA TRP A 144 7.34 -0.64 14.06
C TRP A 144 6.42 -1.62 13.35
N LEU A 145 6.87 -2.31 12.30
CA LEU A 145 6.03 -3.29 11.59
C LEU A 145 5.71 -4.47 12.53
N ALA A 146 4.41 -4.66 12.80
CA ALA A 146 3.95 -5.83 13.55
C ALA A 146 4.12 -7.11 12.74
N ASP A 147 4.29 -8.27 13.39
CA ASP A 147 4.30 -9.56 12.69
C ASP A 147 2.97 -9.74 11.93
N GLY A 148 3.06 -9.93 10.61
CA GLY A 148 1.93 -9.97 9.71
C GLY A 148 1.58 -8.63 9.04
N ALA A 149 2.27 -7.52 9.32
CA ALA A 149 1.92 -6.21 8.76
C ALA A 149 2.01 -6.17 7.23
N ILE A 150 1.12 -5.42 6.58
CA ILE A 150 1.19 -5.18 5.14
C ILE A 150 2.03 -3.93 4.87
N VAL A 151 2.99 -4.04 3.96
CA VAL A 151 3.73 -2.91 3.43
C VAL A 151 3.38 -2.77 1.96
N ALA A 152 2.92 -1.60 1.56
CA ALA A 152 2.46 -1.33 0.19
C ALA A 152 2.99 0.01 -0.33
N PHE A 153 3.33 0.04 -1.62
CA PHE A 153 3.85 1.22 -2.31
C PHE A 153 3.01 1.48 -3.54
N HIS A 154 2.67 2.74 -3.76
CA HIS A 154 2.10 3.17 -5.03
C HIS A 154 3.15 3.08 -6.15
N ASP A 155 2.73 3.15 -7.42
CA ASP A 155 3.61 3.36 -8.57
C ASP A 155 4.78 2.36 -8.78
N VAL A 156 4.72 1.15 -8.20
CA VAL A 156 5.76 0.12 -8.41
C VAL A 156 5.79 -0.36 -9.86
N LEU A 157 4.64 -0.43 -10.53
CA LEU A 157 4.60 -0.68 -11.99
C LEU A 157 4.68 0.61 -12.83
N ASN A 158 4.92 1.77 -12.23
CA ASN A 158 5.14 2.96 -13.00
C ASN A 158 6.57 2.95 -13.57
N LEU A 159 6.72 3.40 -14.81
CA LEU A 159 8.03 3.48 -15.47
C LEU A 159 8.80 4.74 -15.08
N SER A 160 8.11 5.73 -14.52
CA SER A 160 8.74 6.91 -13.93
C SER A 160 9.05 6.68 -12.45
N GLY A 161 10.29 7.00 -12.05
CA GLY A 161 10.71 6.93 -10.64
C GLY A 161 11.20 5.54 -10.22
N ASP A 162 11.84 5.49 -9.05
CA ASP A 162 12.74 4.39 -8.70
C ASP A 162 12.05 3.29 -7.86
N ARG A 163 10.73 3.38 -7.69
CA ARG A 163 9.95 2.51 -6.79
C ARG A 163 10.06 1.04 -7.14
N VAL A 164 10.11 0.70 -8.43
CA VAL A 164 10.30 -0.68 -8.87
C VAL A 164 11.62 -1.26 -8.33
N PHE A 165 12.70 -0.48 -8.30
CA PHE A 165 13.99 -0.93 -7.79
C PHE A 165 13.92 -1.14 -6.28
N VAL A 166 13.46 -0.12 -5.54
CA VAL A 166 13.34 -0.20 -4.09
C VAL A 166 12.45 -1.35 -3.66
N PHE A 167 11.29 -1.53 -4.30
CA PHE A 167 10.39 -2.65 -3.99
C PHE A 167 11.05 -4.00 -4.29
N THR A 168 11.72 -4.17 -5.45
CA THR A 168 12.40 -5.44 -5.74
C THR A 168 13.58 -5.75 -4.83
N GLU A 169 14.34 -4.74 -4.41
CA GLU A 169 15.59 -4.93 -3.66
C GLU A 169 15.36 -4.95 -2.15
N ARG A 170 14.58 -4.01 -1.62
CA ARG A 170 14.38 -3.81 -0.18
C ARG A 170 13.19 -4.55 0.39
N VAL A 171 12.22 -4.92 -0.45
CA VAL A 171 11.01 -5.61 0.00
C VAL A 171 11.03 -7.05 -0.48
N LEU A 172 11.06 -7.29 -1.80
CA LEU A 172 11.07 -8.66 -2.33
C LEU A 172 12.41 -9.39 -2.09
N GLY A 173 13.51 -8.65 -1.97
CA GLY A 173 14.84 -9.20 -1.66
C GLY A 173 15.06 -9.52 -0.19
N ASP A 174 14.22 -9.03 0.70
CA ASP A 174 14.38 -9.16 2.14
C ASP A 174 13.70 -10.44 2.66
N GLU A 175 14.39 -11.19 3.51
CA GLU A 175 13.93 -12.48 4.03
C GLU A 175 12.74 -12.37 4.99
N ASN A 176 12.53 -11.22 5.62
CA ASN A 176 11.40 -10.96 6.51
C ASN A 176 10.10 -10.61 5.75
N PHE A 177 10.09 -10.58 4.42
CA PHE A 177 8.86 -10.40 3.65
C PHE A 177 8.39 -11.72 3.03
N GLY A 178 7.13 -12.07 3.32
CA GLY A 178 6.45 -13.29 2.90
C GLY A 178 5.53 -13.06 1.72
N ALA A 179 4.22 -13.21 1.95
CA ALA A 179 3.17 -13.03 0.95
C ALA A 179 3.33 -11.70 0.19
N CYS A 180 3.15 -11.70 -1.13
CA CYS A 180 3.34 -10.49 -1.93
C CYS A 180 2.53 -10.50 -3.24
N GLY A 181 2.30 -9.32 -3.81
CA GLY A 181 1.58 -9.20 -5.07
C GLY A 181 1.57 -7.78 -5.62
N MET A 182 0.84 -7.63 -6.73
CA MET A 182 0.51 -6.32 -7.30
C MET A 182 -0.99 -6.14 -7.37
N VAL A 183 -1.47 -4.90 -7.24
CA VAL A 183 -2.84 -4.48 -7.59
C VAL A 183 -2.78 -3.14 -8.30
N GLY A 184 -3.22 -3.07 -9.56
CA GLY A 184 -3.00 -1.87 -10.37
C GLY A 184 -1.50 -1.62 -10.55
N SER A 185 -1.00 -0.49 -10.06
CA SER A 185 0.42 -0.17 -9.96
C SER A 185 1.02 -0.45 -8.57
N ILE A 186 0.19 -0.74 -7.57
CA ILE A 186 0.59 -0.99 -6.20
C ILE A 186 1.37 -2.28 -6.10
N GLY A 187 2.55 -2.24 -5.47
CA GLY A 187 3.25 -3.42 -4.99
C GLY A 187 3.06 -3.56 -3.50
N TRP A 188 2.73 -4.76 -3.02
CA TRP A 188 2.55 -5.03 -1.60
C TRP A 188 3.27 -6.31 -1.17
N ALA A 189 3.69 -6.36 0.08
CA ALA A 189 4.22 -7.55 0.72
C ALA A 189 3.88 -7.57 2.22
N GLN A 190 3.75 -8.76 2.80
CA GLN A 190 3.53 -8.97 4.22
C GLN A 190 4.87 -9.12 4.94
N PHE A 191 5.06 -8.33 5.99
CA PHE A 191 6.19 -8.44 6.91
C PHE A 191 5.97 -9.60 7.90
N ARG A 192 7.06 -10.31 8.20
CA ARG A 192 7.15 -11.36 9.20
C ARG A 192 8.31 -11.04 10.13
N GLU A 193 8.05 -11.03 11.43
CA GLU A 193 9.09 -10.78 12.43
C GLU A 193 10.20 -11.83 12.34
N HIS A 194 9.81 -13.09 12.13
CA HIS A 194 10.72 -14.21 11.93
C HIS A 194 10.81 -14.59 10.45
N ALA A 195 12.01 -14.49 9.87
CA ALA A 195 12.26 -14.82 8.46
C ALA A 195 11.87 -16.26 8.09
N ALA A 196 11.84 -17.19 9.05
CA ALA A 196 11.39 -18.57 8.83
C ALA A 196 9.95 -18.65 8.33
N ASP A 197 9.06 -17.79 8.83
CA ASP A 197 7.64 -17.79 8.49
C ASP A 197 7.39 -17.27 7.07
N ALA A 198 8.29 -16.41 6.57
CA ALA A 198 8.22 -15.89 5.21
C ALA A 198 8.68 -16.92 4.15
N ARG A 199 9.39 -17.99 4.53
CA ARG A 199 10.00 -18.96 3.59
C ARG A 199 8.98 -19.71 2.74
N VAL A 200 7.77 -19.94 3.26
CA VAL A 200 6.70 -20.61 2.49
C VAL A 200 6.34 -19.83 1.22
N PHE A 201 6.60 -18.51 1.19
CA PHE A 201 6.30 -17.63 0.06
C PHE A 201 7.48 -17.44 -0.91
N THR A 202 8.65 -18.03 -0.66
CA THR A 202 9.89 -17.78 -1.43
C THR A 202 9.69 -17.94 -2.95
N HIS A 203 8.99 -19.00 -3.39
CA HIS A 203 8.74 -19.21 -4.82
C HIS A 203 7.89 -18.10 -5.46
N ARG A 204 6.83 -17.67 -4.75
CA ARG A 204 5.94 -16.59 -5.20
C ARG A 204 6.70 -15.26 -5.25
N LYS A 205 7.47 -14.96 -4.21
CA LYS A 205 8.31 -13.76 -4.10
C LYS A 205 9.35 -13.66 -5.21
N GLN A 206 10.13 -14.73 -5.42
CA GLN A 206 11.13 -14.80 -6.49
C GLN A 206 10.50 -14.72 -7.89
N ARG A 207 9.32 -15.30 -8.09
CA ARG A 207 8.59 -15.17 -9.35
C ARG A 207 8.22 -13.71 -9.62
N LEU A 208 7.61 -13.03 -8.65
CA LEU A 208 7.24 -11.62 -8.79
C LEU A 208 8.49 -10.75 -9.01
N GLN A 209 9.54 -10.95 -8.21
CA GLN A 209 10.80 -10.23 -8.33
C GLN A 209 11.38 -10.35 -9.75
N ARG A 210 11.49 -11.57 -10.30
CA ARG A 210 11.96 -11.78 -11.69
C ARG A 210 11.10 -11.08 -12.73
N GLN A 211 9.78 -11.04 -12.53
CA GLN A 211 8.88 -10.35 -13.46
C GLN A 211 9.09 -8.82 -13.42
N LEU A 212 9.23 -8.25 -12.23
CA LEU A 212 9.47 -6.82 -12.04
C LEU A 212 10.88 -6.39 -12.51
N THR A 213 11.92 -7.18 -12.22
CA THR A 213 13.29 -6.92 -12.70
C THR A 213 13.34 -6.84 -14.23
N ARG A 214 12.57 -7.67 -14.95
CA ARG A 214 12.48 -7.57 -16.41
C ARG A 214 11.88 -6.25 -16.89
N LEU A 215 11.05 -5.59 -16.08
CA LEU A 215 10.46 -4.30 -16.42
C LEU A 215 11.38 -3.11 -16.13
N GLN A 216 12.38 -3.28 -15.25
CA GLN A 216 13.33 -2.22 -14.91
C GLN A 216 14.11 -1.68 -16.12
N GLN A 217 14.31 -2.48 -17.17
CA GLN A 217 14.98 -2.05 -18.40
C GLN A 217 14.23 -0.95 -19.19
N PHE A 218 12.97 -0.68 -18.85
CA PHE A 218 12.14 0.39 -19.46
C PHE A 218 12.01 1.61 -18.56
N HIS A 219 12.64 1.58 -17.39
CA HIS A 219 12.60 2.69 -16.44
C HIS A 219 13.19 3.96 -17.06
N ASN A 220 12.50 5.09 -16.86
CA ASN A 220 12.86 6.40 -17.39
C ASN A 220 13.10 6.46 -18.92
N ASP A 221 12.53 5.51 -19.67
CA ASP A 221 12.54 5.53 -21.14
C ASP A 221 11.57 6.60 -21.66
N ARG A 222 12.08 7.82 -21.89
CA ARG A 222 11.27 9.00 -22.24
C ARG A 222 10.74 9.00 -23.67
N GLN A 223 11.37 8.27 -24.59
CA GLN A 223 10.98 8.20 -25.99
C GLN A 223 11.08 6.75 -26.54
N PRO A 224 10.27 5.82 -26.03
CA PRO A 224 10.41 4.42 -26.39
C PRO A 224 9.96 4.19 -27.83
N THR A 225 10.75 3.42 -28.57
CA THR A 225 10.36 2.93 -29.91
C THR A 225 9.11 2.05 -29.82
N TRP A 226 8.40 1.89 -30.93
CA TRP A 226 7.20 1.02 -30.97
C TRP A 226 7.51 -0.43 -30.54
N LEU A 227 8.64 -1.00 -30.97
CA LEU A 227 9.08 -2.33 -30.56
C LEU A 227 9.28 -2.42 -29.04
N ARG A 228 9.91 -1.40 -28.43
CA ARG A 228 10.09 -1.35 -26.97
C ARG A 228 8.77 -1.19 -26.23
N LYS A 229 7.83 -0.38 -26.73
CA LYS A 229 6.46 -0.28 -26.19
C LYS A 229 5.74 -1.63 -26.25
N MET A 230 5.86 -2.36 -27.35
CA MET A 230 5.28 -3.71 -27.47
C MET A 230 5.91 -4.70 -26.49
N HIS A 231 7.25 -4.74 -26.43
CA HIS A 231 7.98 -5.61 -25.50
C HIS A 231 7.58 -5.33 -24.05
N TYR A 232 7.51 -4.06 -23.65
CA TYR A 232 7.02 -3.65 -22.34
C TYR A 232 5.60 -4.14 -22.06
N ARG A 233 4.66 -3.97 -23.01
CA ARG A 233 3.27 -4.44 -22.84
C ARG A 233 3.20 -5.94 -22.62
N VAL A 234 3.98 -6.71 -23.36
CA VAL A 234 4.07 -8.17 -23.20
C VAL A 234 4.62 -8.54 -21.82
N LEU A 235 5.69 -7.89 -21.37
CA LEU A 235 6.25 -8.19 -20.04
C LEU A 235 5.31 -7.76 -18.91
N ARG A 236 4.67 -6.60 -19.04
CA ARG A 236 3.72 -6.09 -18.05
C ARG A 236 2.49 -6.99 -17.94
N SER A 237 1.97 -7.54 -19.04
CA SER A 237 0.81 -8.43 -19.00
C SER A 237 1.10 -9.75 -18.27
N MET A 238 2.37 -10.14 -18.14
CA MET A 238 2.77 -11.30 -17.34
C MET A 238 2.74 -11.05 -15.83
N VAL A 239 2.69 -9.79 -15.37
CA VAL A 239 2.60 -9.44 -13.94
C VAL A 239 1.13 -9.40 -13.54
N PRO A 240 0.63 -10.31 -12.68
CA PRO A 240 -0.75 -10.25 -12.19
C PRO A 240 -0.94 -9.00 -11.33
N HIS A 241 -1.93 -8.18 -11.67
CA HIS A 241 -2.21 -6.89 -11.00
C HIS A 241 -3.71 -6.59 -10.91
N GLN A 242 -4.52 -7.64 -10.84
CA GLN A 242 -5.96 -7.53 -10.60
C GLN A 242 -6.23 -7.32 -9.12
N LEU A 243 -7.43 -6.82 -8.78
CA LEU A 243 -7.86 -6.79 -7.39
C LEU A 243 -7.88 -8.24 -6.85
N ILE A 244 -7.40 -8.42 -5.63
CA ILE A 244 -7.38 -9.73 -4.99
C ILE A 244 -8.77 -9.99 -4.43
N ASP A 245 -9.35 -11.13 -4.79
CA ASP A 245 -10.60 -11.57 -4.21
C ASP A 245 -10.51 -11.59 -2.67
N PRO A 246 -11.48 -11.02 -1.94
CA PRO A 246 -11.43 -10.96 -0.47
C PRO A 246 -11.29 -12.31 0.23
N GLU A 247 -11.90 -13.39 -0.28
CA GLU A 247 -11.73 -14.74 0.30
C GLU A 247 -10.33 -15.29 0.00
N ALA A 248 -9.83 -15.01 -1.20
CA ALA A 248 -8.46 -15.37 -1.56
C ALA A 248 -7.41 -14.56 -0.77
N TRP A 249 -7.72 -13.33 -0.33
CA TRP A 249 -6.79 -12.47 0.39
C TRP A 249 -6.24 -13.14 1.65
N GLN A 250 -7.13 -13.66 2.50
CA GLN A 250 -6.73 -14.33 3.74
C GLN A 250 -5.83 -15.53 3.46
N ASN A 251 -6.20 -16.35 2.49
CA ASN A 251 -5.40 -17.50 2.08
C ASN A 251 -4.03 -17.10 1.50
N GLN A 252 -3.92 -15.91 0.90
CA GLN A 252 -2.67 -15.43 0.33
C GLN A 252 -1.68 -14.93 1.37
N VAL A 253 -2.15 -14.55 2.55
CA VAL A 253 -1.37 -13.90 3.63
C VAL A 253 -1.34 -14.73 4.93
N ALA A 254 -1.99 -15.89 4.94
CA ALA A 254 -1.97 -16.88 6.02
C ALA A 254 -0.66 -17.69 6.04
#